data_AF-A0A961CEF5-F1
#
_entry.id   AF-A0A961CEF5-F1
#
_cell.length_a   1.000
_cell.length_b   1.000
_cell.length_c   1.000
_cell.angle_alpha   90.00
_cell.angle_beta   90.00
_cell.angle_gamma   90.00
#
_symmetry.space_group_name_H-M   'P 1'
#
loop_
_entity.id
_entity.type
_entity.pdbx_description
1 polymer ?
#
loop_
_entity_poly.entity_id
_entity_poly.type
_entity_poly.pdbx_seq_one_letter_code
_entity_poly.pdbx_strand_id
1 'polypeptide(L)'
;ALADVASAGGTAPLSAADRSGIAGAWTTVLGQAGDPPVAADHAAAADLAAVAAALPAGDGAGAGDDDGGDPGAGGLRLLCVRLAAVMAFVDGRVDDAKMTRVLALARALGVHADFVTAVHELLVGEVAWVAADQIRHNIATIPGVPYDQAHPYAAFLPYTDGREDPALAARYDALADLPDGSLGKAFYEHYTRNGFAFPGRPEAVVEAWATFHDTLHVLSGYSTSAQGEILVAAFTVGQLRHNSDPMESHILPTILIYHLGIDINKGLNAGDRERMAADPDWAMTYAGTIHLGLDPRKLFVAWERGATMAVDVYDP
;
A
#
# COMPACT_ATOMS: atom_id res chain seq x y z
N ALA A 1 -0.52 0.04 -21.44
CA ALA A 1 -0.35 1.05 -20.38
C ALA A 1 0.70 0.61 -19.35
N LEU A 2 0.48 -0.49 -18.62
CA LEU A 2 1.44 -0.95 -17.59
C LEU A 2 2.86 -1.17 -18.15
N ALA A 3 2.99 -1.89 -19.27
CA ALA A 3 4.27 -2.08 -19.95
C ALA A 3 4.92 -0.77 -20.43
N ASP A 4 4.12 0.20 -20.86
CA ASP A 4 4.60 1.52 -21.28
C ASP A 4 5.19 2.31 -20.11
N VAL A 5 4.56 2.26 -18.93
CA VAL A 5 5.14 2.87 -17.72
C VAL A 5 6.39 2.11 -17.27
N ALA A 6 6.32 0.78 -17.17
CA ALA A 6 7.44 -0.04 -16.71
C ALA A 6 8.70 0.09 -17.60
N SER A 7 8.52 0.36 -18.90
CA SER A 7 9.60 0.59 -19.87
C SER A 7 9.95 2.06 -20.08
N ALA A 8 9.35 2.98 -19.33
CA ALA A 8 9.49 4.43 -19.52
C ALA A 8 9.26 4.87 -20.98
N GLY A 9 8.16 4.39 -21.59
CA GLY A 9 7.81 4.66 -22.98
C GLY A 9 8.67 3.89 -23.98
N GLY A 10 9.10 2.67 -23.64
CA GLY A 10 9.97 1.84 -24.48
C GLY A 10 11.44 2.26 -24.50
N THR A 11 11.85 3.17 -23.62
CA THR A 11 13.25 3.63 -23.52
C THR A 11 14.13 2.68 -22.72
N ALA A 12 13.53 1.81 -21.90
CA ALA A 12 14.22 0.78 -21.13
C ALA A 12 13.56 -0.60 -21.34
N PRO A 13 14.34 -1.70 -21.37
CA PRO A 13 13.76 -3.04 -21.41
C PRO A 13 13.05 -3.36 -20.08
N LEU A 14 12.03 -4.20 -20.16
CA LEU A 14 11.33 -4.67 -18.96
C LEU A 14 12.25 -5.56 -18.11
N SER A 15 12.28 -5.33 -16.80
CA SER A 15 12.93 -6.22 -15.84
C SER A 15 12.12 -7.51 -15.63
N ALA A 16 12.69 -8.47 -14.89
CA ALA A 16 11.94 -9.67 -14.47
C ALA A 16 10.77 -9.31 -13.55
N ALA A 17 10.96 -8.33 -12.66
CA ALA A 17 9.93 -7.83 -11.76
C ALA A 17 8.79 -7.15 -12.53
N ASP A 18 9.12 -6.34 -13.54
CA ASP A 18 8.11 -5.70 -14.41
C ASP A 18 7.22 -6.74 -15.10
N ARG A 19 7.84 -7.77 -15.68
CA ARG A 19 7.10 -8.87 -16.33
C ARG A 19 6.21 -9.61 -15.34
N SER A 20 6.72 -9.89 -14.13
CA SER A 20 5.93 -10.53 -13.07
C SER A 20 4.72 -9.68 -12.68
N GLY A 21 4.91 -8.37 -12.51
CA GLY A 21 3.83 -7.43 -12.21
C GLY A 21 2.78 -7.34 -13.30
N ILE A 22 3.19 -7.23 -14.56
CA ILE A 22 2.28 -7.20 -15.71
C ILE A 22 1.47 -8.51 -15.80
N ALA A 23 2.12 -9.67 -15.62
CA ALA A 23 1.43 -10.96 -15.61
C ALA A 23 0.49 -11.12 -14.41
N GLY A 24 0.87 -10.61 -13.24
CA GLY A 24 0.03 -10.57 -12.04
C GLY A 24 -1.23 -9.74 -12.27
N ALA A 25 -1.09 -8.52 -12.80
CA ALA A 25 -2.24 -7.68 -13.15
C ALA A 25 -3.14 -8.35 -14.19
N TRP A 26 -2.56 -8.96 -15.24
CA TRP A 26 -3.29 -9.66 -16.30
C TRP A 26 -4.18 -10.78 -15.76
N THR A 27 -3.64 -11.60 -14.87
CA THR A 27 -4.33 -12.79 -14.37
C THR A 27 -5.24 -12.51 -13.17
N THR A 28 -4.77 -11.72 -12.21
CA THR A 28 -5.45 -11.53 -10.91
C THR A 28 -6.43 -10.37 -10.97
N VAL A 29 -6.01 -9.24 -11.54
CA VAL A 29 -6.85 -8.02 -11.56
C VAL A 29 -7.80 -8.02 -12.77
N LEU A 30 -7.29 -8.41 -13.95
CA LEU A 30 -8.07 -8.41 -15.20
C LEU A 30 -8.74 -9.75 -15.51
N GLY A 31 -8.50 -10.79 -14.71
CA GLY A 31 -9.12 -12.12 -14.86
C GLY A 31 -8.79 -12.82 -16.18
N GLN A 32 -7.71 -12.45 -16.86
CA GLN A 32 -7.37 -12.99 -18.17
C GLN A 32 -6.55 -14.29 -18.05
N ALA A 33 -6.79 -15.21 -18.97
CA ALA A 33 -6.02 -16.45 -19.08
C ALA A 33 -4.75 -16.25 -19.93
N GLY A 34 -3.75 -17.11 -19.70
CA GLY A 34 -2.51 -17.14 -20.47
C GLY A 34 -1.57 -15.97 -20.19
N ASP A 35 -0.57 -15.82 -21.04
CA ASP A 35 0.43 -14.77 -20.92
C ASP A 35 -0.10 -13.42 -21.44
N PRO A 36 0.27 -12.29 -20.81
CA PRO A 36 -0.09 -10.97 -21.31
C PRO A 36 0.52 -10.76 -22.72
N PRO A 37 -0.15 -10.00 -23.60
CA PRO A 37 0.32 -9.73 -24.97
C PRO A 37 1.43 -8.66 -24.98
N VAL A 38 2.47 -8.85 -24.17
CA VAL A 38 3.59 -7.93 -24.03
C VAL A 38 4.87 -8.67 -24.41
N ALA A 39 5.52 -8.20 -25.47
CA ALA A 39 6.81 -8.73 -25.89
C ALA A 39 7.88 -8.51 -24.81
N ALA A 40 8.86 -9.42 -24.74
CA ALA A 40 9.93 -9.36 -23.74
C ALA A 40 10.77 -8.08 -23.85
N ASP A 41 10.82 -7.48 -25.03
CA ASP A 41 11.57 -6.30 -25.43
C ASP A 41 10.65 -5.12 -25.78
N HIS A 42 9.59 -4.90 -25.00
CA HIS A 42 8.62 -3.81 -25.22
C HIS A 42 9.31 -2.45 -25.43
N ALA A 43 9.50 -2.07 -26.70
CA ALA A 43 10.28 -0.91 -27.12
C ALA A 43 9.41 0.22 -27.68
N ALA A 44 8.11 -0.01 -27.88
CA ALA A 44 7.20 0.98 -28.42
C ALA A 44 6.38 1.63 -27.30
N ALA A 45 6.48 2.96 -27.20
CA ALA A 45 5.58 3.74 -26.36
C ALA A 45 4.12 3.49 -26.74
N ALA A 46 3.26 3.33 -25.75
CA ALA A 46 1.82 3.21 -25.97
C ALA A 46 1.24 4.55 -26.46
N ASP A 47 0.34 4.46 -27.44
CA ASP A 47 -0.53 5.56 -27.81
C ASP A 47 -1.58 5.76 -26.71
N LEU A 48 -1.37 6.76 -25.85
CA LEU A 48 -2.26 7.04 -24.73
C LEU A 48 -3.65 7.51 -25.18
N ALA A 49 -3.79 8.08 -26.38
CA ALA A 49 -5.09 8.44 -26.94
C ALA A 49 -5.87 7.17 -27.33
N ALA A 50 -5.19 6.17 -27.91
CA ALA A 50 -5.78 4.87 -28.18
C ALA A 50 -6.18 4.13 -26.88
N VAL A 51 -5.36 4.21 -25.83
CA VAL A 51 -5.71 3.67 -24.50
C VAL A 51 -6.96 4.35 -23.95
N ALA A 52 -7.04 5.68 -24.03
CA ALA A 52 -8.20 6.43 -23.57
C ALA A 52 -9.47 6.15 -24.39
N ALA A 53 -9.34 5.89 -25.69
CA ALA A 53 -10.46 5.48 -26.54
C ALA A 53 -10.96 4.06 -26.23
N ALA A 54 -10.07 3.17 -25.77
CA ALA A 54 -10.41 1.79 -25.42
C ALA A 54 -11.05 1.64 -24.03
N LEU A 55 -10.82 2.60 -23.12
CA LEU A 55 -11.40 2.60 -21.78
C LEU A 55 -12.60 3.56 -21.72
N PRO A 56 -13.82 3.07 -21.42
CA PRO A 56 -15.01 3.92 -21.41
C PRO A 56 -14.83 5.08 -20.42
N ALA A 57 -15.33 6.26 -20.79
CA ALA A 57 -15.36 7.38 -19.85
C ALA A 57 -16.52 7.15 -18.87
N GLY A 58 -16.23 7.24 -17.57
CA GLY A 58 -17.28 7.32 -16.56
C GLY A 58 -18.21 8.51 -16.85
N ASP A 59 -19.46 8.36 -16.49
CA ASP A 59 -20.51 9.38 -16.55
C ASP A 59 -20.34 10.46 -15.48
N GLY A 60 -19.11 10.86 -15.16
CA GLY A 60 -18.76 12.07 -14.38
C GLY A 60 -19.41 12.23 -12.99
N ALA A 61 -20.20 11.27 -12.52
CA ALA A 61 -21.11 11.42 -11.38
C ALA A 61 -20.73 10.58 -10.15
N GLY A 62 -19.60 9.88 -10.17
CA GLY A 62 -19.17 9.03 -9.06
C GLY A 62 -17.66 9.04 -8.88
N ALA A 63 -17.13 10.10 -8.27
CA ALA A 63 -15.81 10.09 -7.67
C ALA A 63 -15.87 9.71 -6.18
N GLY A 64 -16.98 9.12 -5.73
CA GLY A 64 -17.16 8.64 -4.37
C GLY A 64 -17.95 7.34 -4.42
N ASP A 65 -17.56 6.43 -3.54
CA ASP A 65 -18.23 5.16 -3.23
C ASP A 65 -17.90 3.99 -4.19
N ASP A 66 -16.69 3.45 -4.02
CA ASP A 66 -16.23 2.16 -4.53
C ASP A 66 -16.69 1.05 -3.56
N ASP A 67 -17.96 0.65 -3.61
CA ASP A 67 -18.50 -0.49 -2.85
C ASP A 67 -18.19 -1.81 -3.57
N GLY A 68 -16.90 -2.18 -3.64
CA GLY A 68 -16.39 -3.55 -3.90
C GLY A 68 -16.95 -4.33 -5.11
N GLY A 69 -17.66 -3.68 -6.04
CA GLY A 69 -18.32 -4.24 -7.21
C GLY A 69 -17.64 -3.84 -8.51
N ASP A 70 -18.14 -4.35 -9.65
CA ASP A 70 -17.66 -4.03 -11.00
C ASP A 70 -17.43 -2.52 -11.14
N PRO A 71 -16.17 -2.07 -11.24
CA PRO A 71 -15.87 -0.66 -11.30
C PRO A 71 -16.54 -0.14 -12.56
N GLY A 72 -17.58 0.71 -12.40
CA GLY A 72 -18.24 1.34 -13.53
C GLY A 72 -17.23 2.04 -14.45
N ALA A 73 -17.66 2.57 -15.61
CA ALA A 73 -16.73 3.08 -16.62
C ALA A 73 -15.64 4.06 -16.10
N GLY A 74 -15.93 4.86 -15.08
CA GLY A 74 -14.93 5.71 -14.39
C GLY A 74 -13.90 4.94 -13.56
N GLY A 75 -14.30 3.83 -12.95
CA GLY A 75 -13.46 2.98 -12.12
C GLY A 75 -12.40 2.21 -12.91
N LEU A 76 -12.68 1.77 -14.15
CA LEU A 76 -11.67 1.11 -14.99
C LEU A 76 -10.50 2.04 -15.36
N ARG A 77 -10.80 3.33 -15.60
CA ARG A 77 -9.77 4.34 -15.87
C ARG A 77 -8.91 4.59 -14.65
N LEU A 78 -9.54 4.75 -13.48
CA LEU A 78 -8.84 4.90 -12.20
C LEU A 78 -7.96 3.68 -11.91
N LEU A 79 -8.51 2.46 -12.00
CA LEU A 79 -7.77 1.21 -11.81
C LEU A 79 -6.55 1.12 -12.73
N CYS A 80 -6.68 1.48 -14.01
CA CYS A 80 -5.56 1.52 -14.95
C CYS A 80 -4.42 2.42 -14.45
N VAL A 81 -4.74 3.61 -13.92
CA VAL A 81 -3.74 4.55 -13.38
C VAL A 81 -3.15 4.04 -12.06
N ARG A 82 -3.96 3.43 -11.18
CA ARG A 82 -3.47 2.82 -9.92
C ARG A 82 -2.44 1.73 -10.20
N LEU A 83 -2.77 0.79 -11.10
CA LEU A 83 -1.84 -0.28 -11.51
C LEU A 83 -0.58 0.30 -12.16
N ALA A 84 -0.73 1.30 -13.03
CA ALA A 84 0.40 1.97 -13.66
C ALA A 84 1.32 2.67 -12.63
N ALA A 85 0.76 3.30 -11.59
CA ALA A 85 1.53 3.92 -10.53
C ALA A 85 2.34 2.89 -9.72
N VAL A 86 1.76 1.72 -9.40
CA VAL A 86 2.53 0.61 -8.80
C VAL A 86 3.71 0.21 -9.68
N MET A 87 3.46 0.01 -10.99
CA MET A 87 4.51 -0.39 -11.95
C MET A 87 5.64 0.63 -12.09
N ALA A 88 5.42 1.91 -11.77
CA ALA A 88 6.47 2.93 -11.82
C ALA A 88 7.57 2.71 -10.78
N PHE A 89 7.29 1.98 -9.69
CA PHE A 89 8.22 1.79 -8.58
C PHE A 89 8.78 0.36 -8.46
N VAL A 90 8.30 -0.60 -9.27
CA VAL A 90 8.63 -2.04 -9.16
C VAL A 90 10.12 -2.37 -9.21
N ASP A 91 10.93 -1.53 -9.85
CA ASP A 91 12.37 -1.74 -9.97
C ASP A 91 13.17 -1.15 -8.79
N GLY A 92 12.51 -0.68 -7.74
CA GLY A 92 13.13 -0.15 -6.53
C GLY A 92 13.72 1.25 -6.73
N ARG A 93 13.24 2.02 -7.71
CA ARG A 93 13.76 3.36 -8.03
C ARG A 93 12.65 4.39 -8.15
N VAL A 94 12.99 5.62 -7.79
CA VAL A 94 12.24 6.82 -8.21
C VAL A 94 12.78 7.21 -9.58
N ASP A 95 12.00 6.97 -10.63
CA ASP A 95 12.38 7.20 -12.02
C ASP A 95 11.47 8.25 -12.66
N ASP A 96 12.05 9.41 -12.99
CA ASP A 96 11.35 10.55 -13.57
C ASP A 96 10.60 10.20 -14.86
N ALA A 97 11.19 9.34 -15.70
CA ALA A 97 10.59 8.96 -16.97
C ALA A 97 9.37 8.08 -16.73
N LYS A 98 9.43 7.11 -15.80
CA LYS A 98 8.27 6.28 -15.42
C LYS A 98 7.16 7.11 -14.79
N MET A 99 7.47 8.00 -13.84
CA MET A 99 6.49 8.88 -13.21
C MET A 99 5.85 9.82 -14.23
N THR A 100 6.62 10.37 -15.15
CA THR A 100 6.10 11.18 -16.28
C THR A 100 5.10 10.38 -17.12
N ARG A 101 5.34 9.08 -17.38
CA ARG A 101 4.38 8.22 -18.08
C ARG A 101 3.09 8.00 -17.28
N VAL A 102 3.16 7.82 -15.96
CA VAL A 102 1.98 7.73 -15.10
C VAL A 102 1.14 9.01 -15.19
N LEU A 103 1.76 10.18 -15.06
CA LEU A 103 1.06 11.48 -15.14
C LEU A 103 0.45 11.72 -16.52
N ALA A 104 1.15 11.34 -17.60
CA ALA A 104 0.63 11.42 -18.96
C ALA A 104 -0.58 10.49 -19.17
N LEU A 105 -0.53 9.27 -18.63
CA LEU A 105 -1.64 8.32 -18.67
C LEU A 105 -2.85 8.85 -17.88
N ALA A 106 -2.64 9.35 -16.65
CA ALA A 106 -3.69 9.93 -15.83
C ALA A 106 -4.40 11.08 -16.56
N ARG A 107 -3.63 11.98 -17.17
CA ARG A 107 -4.15 13.08 -17.99
C ARG A 107 -4.96 12.58 -19.18
N ALA A 108 -4.46 11.59 -19.92
CA ALA A 108 -5.15 11.03 -21.08
C ALA A 108 -6.48 10.36 -20.69
N LEU A 109 -6.54 9.74 -19.52
CA LEU A 109 -7.73 9.09 -18.99
C LEU A 109 -8.67 10.05 -18.24
N GLY A 110 -8.24 11.29 -17.96
CA GLY A 110 -9.02 12.24 -17.16
C GLY A 110 -9.14 11.83 -15.69
N VAL A 111 -8.14 11.12 -15.16
CA VAL A 111 -8.10 10.69 -13.76
C VAL A 111 -7.46 11.79 -12.93
N HIS A 112 -8.22 12.27 -11.93
CA HIS A 112 -7.79 13.23 -10.93
C HIS A 112 -7.95 12.58 -9.56
N ALA A 113 -6.84 12.27 -8.91
CA ALA A 113 -6.81 11.57 -7.63
C ALA A 113 -5.58 12.01 -6.83
N ASP A 114 -5.65 11.92 -5.50
CA ASP A 114 -4.58 12.43 -4.63
C ASP A 114 -3.24 11.72 -4.86
N PHE A 115 -3.25 10.41 -5.14
CA PHE A 115 -2.01 9.69 -5.47
C PHE A 115 -1.36 10.14 -6.79
N VAL A 116 -2.13 10.70 -7.73
CA VAL A 116 -1.58 11.29 -8.95
C VAL A 116 -0.83 12.58 -8.61
N THR A 117 -1.35 13.35 -7.66
CA THR A 117 -0.64 14.52 -7.10
C THR A 117 0.63 14.07 -6.39
N ALA A 118 0.58 13.02 -5.55
CA ALA A 118 1.77 12.50 -4.88
C ALA A 118 2.85 12.05 -5.88
N VAL A 119 2.48 11.37 -6.97
CA VAL A 119 3.43 11.01 -8.05
C VAL A 119 4.06 12.26 -8.70
N HIS A 120 3.28 13.33 -8.90
CA HIS A 120 3.81 14.61 -9.39
C HIS A 120 4.79 15.24 -8.39
N GLU A 121 4.44 15.29 -7.11
CA GLU A 121 5.29 15.89 -6.08
C GLU A 121 6.59 15.08 -5.87
N LEU A 122 6.53 13.75 -5.96
CA LEU A 122 7.74 12.92 -6.00
C LEU A 122 8.63 13.26 -7.20
N LEU A 123 8.04 13.45 -8.39
CA LEU A 123 8.76 13.81 -9.61
C LEU A 123 9.48 15.16 -9.51
N VAL A 124 8.91 16.14 -8.80
CA VAL A 124 9.55 17.45 -8.62
C VAL A 124 10.41 17.54 -7.35
N GLY A 125 10.58 16.43 -6.62
CA GLY A 125 11.48 16.32 -5.46
C GLY A 125 10.87 16.72 -4.12
N GLU A 126 9.55 16.91 -4.04
CA GLU A 126 8.82 17.37 -2.85
C GLU A 126 8.44 16.20 -1.91
N VAL A 127 9.41 15.35 -1.58
CA VAL A 127 9.21 14.14 -0.75
C VAL A 127 8.62 14.47 0.64
N ALA A 128 8.99 15.62 1.22
CA ALA A 128 8.48 16.05 2.52
C ALA A 128 6.99 16.43 2.47
N TRP A 129 6.52 16.97 1.35
CA TRP A 129 5.11 17.25 1.13
C TRP A 129 4.34 15.93 1.01
N VAL A 130 4.85 15.00 0.19
CA VAL A 130 4.25 13.67 0.00
C VAL A 130 4.12 12.94 1.33
N ALA A 131 5.18 12.94 2.15
CA ALA A 131 5.14 12.35 3.48
C ALA A 131 4.05 12.95 4.39
N ALA A 132 3.92 14.28 4.39
CA ALA A 132 2.91 14.97 5.20
C ALA A 132 1.49 14.67 4.71
N ASP A 133 1.29 14.62 3.39
CA ASP A 133 -0.02 14.36 2.81
C ASP A 133 -0.46 12.91 2.96
N GLN A 134 0.45 11.95 2.81
CA GLN A 134 0.18 10.53 3.03
C GLN A 134 -0.16 10.24 4.49
N ILE A 135 0.52 10.87 5.46
CA ILE A 135 0.18 10.73 6.88
C ILE A 135 -1.19 11.33 7.18
N ARG A 136 -1.52 12.48 6.57
CA ARG A 136 -2.86 13.08 6.69
C ARG A 136 -3.93 12.12 6.18
N HIS A 137 -3.71 11.47 5.03
CA HIS A 137 -4.64 10.47 4.49
C HIS A 137 -4.71 9.20 5.33
N ASN A 138 -3.58 8.72 5.86
CA ASN A 138 -3.56 7.54 6.72
C ASN A 138 -4.35 7.79 8.03
N ILE A 139 -4.13 8.93 8.68
CA ILE A 139 -4.89 9.31 9.90
C ILE A 139 -6.39 9.43 9.60
N ALA A 140 -6.77 9.96 8.44
CA ALA A 140 -8.18 10.06 8.05
C ALA A 140 -8.89 8.70 7.94
N THR A 141 -8.14 7.59 7.81
CA THR A 141 -8.70 6.24 7.81
C THR A 141 -8.93 5.66 9.21
N ILE A 142 -8.54 6.39 10.27
CA ILE A 142 -8.61 5.94 11.65
C ILE A 142 -9.77 6.65 12.35
N PRO A 143 -10.88 5.96 12.66
CA PRO A 143 -12.04 6.59 13.30
C PRO A 143 -11.67 7.25 14.63
N GLY A 144 -12.06 8.52 14.78
CA GLY A 144 -11.93 9.25 16.05
C GLY A 144 -10.54 9.81 16.36
N VAL A 145 -9.55 9.65 15.47
CA VAL A 145 -8.22 10.23 15.66
C VAL A 145 -8.12 11.61 14.96
N PRO A 146 -7.88 12.71 15.68
CA PRO A 146 -7.74 14.03 15.09
C PRO A 146 -6.37 14.20 14.42
N TYR A 147 -6.35 14.87 13.26
CA TYR A 147 -5.10 15.28 12.59
C TYR A 147 -4.61 16.63 13.14
N ASP A 148 -3.38 16.67 13.67
CA ASP A 148 -2.67 17.91 14.02
C ASP A 148 -1.53 18.16 13.02
N GLN A 149 -1.68 19.17 12.17
CA GLN A 149 -0.68 19.53 11.18
C GLN A 149 0.68 19.96 11.80
N ALA A 150 0.69 20.50 13.01
CA ALA A 150 1.93 20.88 13.70
C ALA A 150 2.67 19.66 14.26
N HIS A 151 1.95 18.61 14.62
CA HIS A 151 2.48 17.37 15.17
C HIS A 151 1.84 16.13 14.53
N PRO A 152 2.03 15.90 13.22
CA PRO A 152 1.27 14.91 12.45
C PRO A 152 1.47 13.47 12.93
N TYR A 153 2.53 13.19 13.70
CA TYR A 153 2.85 11.87 14.23
C TYR A 153 2.48 11.70 15.71
N ALA A 154 2.16 12.78 16.43
CA ALA A 154 1.94 12.72 17.88
C ALA A 154 0.72 11.86 18.26
N ALA A 155 -0.28 11.80 17.37
CA ALA A 155 -1.45 10.96 17.56
C ALA A 155 -1.12 9.46 17.58
N PHE A 156 -0.03 9.03 16.94
CA PHE A 156 0.37 7.62 16.89
C PHE A 156 1.07 7.14 18.17
N LEU A 157 1.73 8.01 18.93
CA LEU A 157 2.51 7.64 20.13
C LEU A 157 1.97 8.36 21.39
N PRO A 158 0.73 8.10 21.83
CA PRO A 158 0.09 8.89 22.89
C PRO A 158 0.59 8.56 24.30
N TYR A 159 1.19 7.39 24.51
CA TYR A 159 1.50 6.82 25.83
C TYR A 159 2.86 7.24 26.40
N THR A 160 3.43 8.35 25.91
CA THR A 160 4.70 8.92 26.38
C THR A 160 4.48 9.98 27.46
N ASP A 161 5.54 10.41 28.14
CA ASP A 161 5.53 11.52 29.11
C ASP A 161 4.55 11.34 30.29
N GLY A 162 4.44 10.12 30.84
CA GLY A 162 3.53 9.83 31.96
C GLY A 162 2.06 9.62 31.55
N ARG A 163 1.79 9.45 30.25
CA ARG A 163 0.45 9.16 29.69
C ARG A 163 0.22 7.66 29.45
N GLU A 164 0.96 6.79 30.13
CA GLU A 164 0.71 5.35 30.09
C GLU A 164 -0.72 5.02 30.57
N ASP A 165 -1.31 3.95 30.03
CA ASP A 165 -2.61 3.44 30.45
C ASP A 165 -2.46 1.97 30.93
N PRO A 166 -2.17 1.76 32.22
CA PRO A 166 -2.00 0.43 32.78
C PRO A 166 -3.27 -0.44 32.70
N ALA A 167 -4.45 0.17 32.70
CA ALA A 167 -5.72 -0.57 32.61
C ALA A 167 -5.92 -1.10 31.19
N LEU A 168 -5.59 -0.30 30.18
CA LEU A 168 -5.57 -0.73 28.79
C LEU A 168 -4.52 -1.84 28.57
N ALA A 169 -3.30 -1.64 29.03
CA ALA A 169 -2.24 -2.65 28.90
C ALA A 169 -2.64 -4.00 29.53
N ALA A 170 -3.30 -3.98 30.69
CA ALA A 170 -3.81 -5.18 31.35
C ALA A 170 -4.88 -5.92 30.52
N ARG A 171 -5.69 -5.22 29.71
CA ARG A 171 -6.65 -5.85 28.79
C ARG A 171 -5.92 -6.64 27.70
N TYR A 172 -4.82 -6.12 27.16
CA TYR A 172 -4.01 -6.83 26.18
C TYR A 172 -3.26 -8.01 26.81
N ASP A 173 -2.74 -7.86 28.02
CA ASP A 173 -2.07 -8.96 28.73
C ASP A 173 -3.01 -10.14 28.97
N ALA A 174 -4.29 -9.87 29.29
CA ALA A 174 -5.29 -10.91 29.48
C ALA A 174 -5.59 -11.74 28.20
N LEU A 175 -5.22 -11.25 27.01
CA LEU A 175 -5.34 -12.02 25.76
C LEU A 175 -4.45 -13.28 25.77
N ALA A 176 -3.39 -13.29 26.57
CA ALA A 176 -2.50 -14.45 26.73
C ALA A 176 -3.22 -15.69 27.27
N ASP A 177 -4.28 -15.49 28.08
CA ASP A 177 -5.03 -16.56 28.74
C ASP A 177 -6.20 -17.09 27.89
N LEU A 178 -6.45 -16.49 26.71
CA LEU A 178 -7.49 -16.96 25.81
C LEU A 178 -7.12 -18.31 25.16
N PRO A 179 -8.11 -19.13 24.76
CA PRO A 179 -7.85 -20.41 24.13
C PRO A 179 -7.00 -20.31 22.86
N ASP A 180 -6.14 -21.30 22.65
CA ASP A 180 -5.38 -21.46 21.40
C ASP A 180 -6.34 -21.49 20.19
N GLY A 181 -5.95 -20.80 19.12
CA GLY A 181 -6.76 -20.65 17.91
C GLY A 181 -7.83 -19.56 18.00
N SER A 182 -8.01 -18.89 19.14
CA SER A 182 -8.81 -17.66 19.21
C SER A 182 -8.06 -16.46 18.61
N LEU A 183 -8.79 -15.49 18.06
CA LEU A 183 -8.20 -14.27 17.50
C LEU A 183 -7.38 -13.51 18.54
N GLY A 184 -7.89 -13.35 19.77
CA GLY A 184 -7.18 -12.63 20.82
C GLY A 184 -5.86 -13.30 21.22
N LYS A 185 -5.83 -14.64 21.33
CA LYS A 185 -4.59 -15.39 21.59
C LYS A 185 -3.58 -15.20 20.46
N ALA A 186 -4.04 -15.28 19.20
CA ALA A 186 -3.18 -15.07 18.03
C ALA A 186 -2.62 -13.64 17.94
N PHE A 187 -3.41 -12.62 18.31
CA PHE A 187 -2.97 -11.23 18.40
C PHE A 187 -1.89 -11.03 19.47
N TYR A 188 -2.09 -11.60 20.65
CA TYR A 188 -1.08 -11.56 21.72
C TYR A 188 0.25 -12.18 21.31
N GLU A 189 0.18 -13.35 20.65
CA GLU A 189 1.37 -14.04 20.14
C GLU A 189 2.06 -13.26 19.02
N HIS A 190 1.30 -12.58 18.16
CA HIS A 190 1.83 -11.69 17.13
C HIS A 190 2.70 -10.59 17.75
N TYR A 191 2.16 -9.85 18.72
CA TYR A 191 2.89 -8.79 19.43
C TYR A 191 4.14 -9.32 20.13
N THR A 192 3.98 -10.41 20.87
CA THR A 192 5.09 -11.01 21.64
C THR A 192 6.22 -11.48 20.72
N ARG A 193 5.89 -12.11 19.58
CA ARG A 193 6.87 -12.60 18.60
C ARG A 193 7.62 -11.46 17.92
N ASN A 194 6.95 -10.34 17.65
CA ASN A 194 7.52 -9.19 16.96
C ASN A 194 8.16 -8.16 17.91
N GLY A 195 8.06 -8.36 19.22
CA GLY A 195 8.64 -7.47 20.24
C GLY A 195 7.88 -6.14 20.37
N PHE A 196 6.61 -6.09 19.97
CA PHE A 196 5.81 -4.87 20.01
C PHE A 196 5.35 -4.54 21.43
N ALA A 197 5.34 -3.25 21.76
CA ALA A 197 4.70 -2.75 22.95
C ALA A 197 3.17 -2.75 22.77
N PHE A 198 2.45 -3.41 23.66
CA PHE A 198 0.99 -3.39 23.67
C PHE A 198 0.45 -1.98 23.96
N PRO A 199 -0.69 -1.58 23.35
CA PRO A 199 -1.32 -0.29 23.63
C PRO A 199 -1.51 -0.04 25.14
N GLY A 200 -1.25 1.20 25.56
CA GLY A 200 -1.21 1.60 26.97
C GLY A 200 0.19 1.55 27.60
N ARG A 201 1.19 0.95 26.94
CA ARG A 201 2.60 0.97 27.39
C ARG A 201 3.38 2.11 26.72
N PRO A 202 4.51 2.56 27.31
CA PRO A 202 5.42 3.48 26.64
C PRO A 202 5.82 2.97 25.25
N GLU A 203 5.97 3.89 24.30
CA GLU A 203 6.35 3.61 22.91
C GLU A 203 5.35 2.77 22.09
N ALA A 204 4.24 2.33 22.69
CA ALA A 204 3.19 1.65 21.94
C ALA A 204 2.46 2.60 20.99
N VAL A 205 2.05 2.07 19.85
CA VAL A 205 1.20 2.79 18.91
C VAL A 205 -0.24 2.85 19.46
N VAL A 206 -0.96 3.94 19.18
CA VAL A 206 -2.34 4.18 19.63
C VAL A 206 -3.26 2.97 19.35
N GLU A 207 -4.06 2.57 20.35
CA GLU A 207 -5.00 1.44 20.28
C GLU A 207 -5.89 1.50 19.03
N ALA A 208 -6.41 2.70 18.72
CA ALA A 208 -7.34 2.96 17.62
C ALA A 208 -6.74 2.68 16.23
N TRP A 209 -5.43 2.57 16.10
CA TRP A 209 -4.77 2.16 14.85
C TRP A 209 -4.22 0.74 14.97
N ALA A 210 -3.40 0.50 16.00
CA ALA A 210 -2.60 -0.70 16.12
C ALA A 210 -3.47 -1.97 16.23
N THR A 211 -4.58 -1.89 16.95
CA THR A 211 -5.48 -3.04 17.12
C THR A 211 -6.06 -3.50 15.80
N PHE A 212 -6.54 -2.57 14.97
CA PHE A 212 -7.17 -2.92 13.70
C PHE A 212 -6.12 -3.33 12.67
N HIS A 213 -5.05 -2.53 12.52
CA HIS A 213 -3.95 -2.83 11.60
C HIS A 213 -3.30 -4.19 11.90
N ASP A 214 -2.90 -4.44 13.14
CA ASP A 214 -2.20 -5.68 13.48
C ASP A 214 -3.14 -6.90 13.51
N THR A 215 -4.44 -6.68 13.71
CA THR A 215 -5.44 -7.75 13.49
C THR A 215 -5.43 -8.20 12.02
N LEU A 216 -5.22 -7.30 11.07
CA LEU A 216 -5.13 -7.67 9.66
C LEU A 216 -3.88 -8.50 9.34
N HIS A 217 -2.76 -8.28 10.02
CA HIS A 217 -1.62 -9.20 9.94
C HIS A 217 -2.01 -10.61 10.39
N VAL A 218 -2.71 -10.72 11.53
CA VAL A 218 -3.15 -12.02 12.08
C VAL A 218 -4.14 -12.73 11.15
N LEU A 219 -5.14 -12.01 10.61
CA LEU A 219 -6.16 -12.58 9.73
C LEU A 219 -5.62 -12.95 8.35
N SER A 220 -4.76 -12.11 7.77
CA SER A 220 -4.23 -12.31 6.43
C SER A 220 -3.08 -13.32 6.39
N GLY A 221 -2.37 -13.48 7.51
CA GLY A 221 -1.12 -14.25 7.62
C GLY A 221 0.11 -13.54 7.05
N TYR A 222 -0.01 -12.25 6.67
CA TYR A 222 1.15 -11.46 6.23
C TYR A 222 2.02 -11.10 7.43
N SER A 223 3.34 -11.31 7.30
CA SER A 223 4.33 -10.96 8.33
C SER A 223 4.49 -9.45 8.48
N THR A 224 5.31 -9.02 9.44
CA THR A 224 5.77 -7.62 9.59
C THR A 224 7.13 -7.39 8.91
N SER A 225 7.50 -8.26 7.96
CA SER A 225 8.62 -7.98 7.07
C SER A 225 8.17 -6.93 6.05
N ALA A 226 9.10 -6.24 5.40
CA ALA A 226 8.75 -5.21 4.43
C ALA A 226 7.78 -5.64 3.33
N GLN A 227 7.92 -6.87 2.84
CA GLN A 227 6.93 -7.43 1.92
C GLN A 227 5.59 -7.61 2.63
N GLY A 228 5.59 -8.20 3.82
CA GLY A 228 4.38 -8.40 4.61
C GLY A 228 3.63 -7.09 4.91
N GLU A 229 4.33 -6.00 5.21
CA GLU A 229 3.76 -4.66 5.40
C GLU A 229 3.11 -4.10 4.13
N ILE A 230 3.75 -4.27 2.97
CA ILE A 230 3.15 -3.91 1.67
C ILE A 230 1.91 -4.76 1.37
N LEU A 231 1.95 -6.05 1.71
CA LEU A 231 0.84 -6.97 1.47
C LEU A 231 -0.33 -6.72 2.44
N VAL A 232 -0.07 -6.42 3.72
CA VAL A 232 -1.14 -6.05 4.65
C VAL A 232 -1.76 -4.72 4.23
N ALA A 233 -0.98 -3.74 3.76
CA ALA A 233 -1.52 -2.48 3.26
C ALA A 233 -2.47 -2.70 2.07
N ALA A 234 -2.08 -3.57 1.11
CA ALA A 234 -2.97 -3.97 0.01
C ALA A 234 -4.22 -4.71 0.50
N PHE A 235 -4.08 -5.58 1.49
CA PHE A 235 -5.20 -6.29 2.10
C PHE A 235 -6.17 -5.36 2.82
N THR A 236 -5.66 -4.42 3.62
CA THR A 236 -6.42 -3.34 4.27
C THR A 236 -7.22 -2.58 3.23
N VAL A 237 -6.56 -2.12 2.17
CA VAL A 237 -7.21 -1.40 1.06
C VAL A 237 -8.35 -2.17 0.41
N GLY A 238 -8.17 -3.48 0.20
CA GLY A 238 -9.24 -4.30 -0.36
C GLY A 238 -10.46 -4.37 0.55
N GLN A 239 -10.27 -4.35 1.86
CA GLN A 239 -11.34 -4.41 2.85
C GLN A 239 -12.03 -3.05 3.08
N LEU A 240 -11.26 -1.96 3.13
CA LEU A 240 -11.77 -0.63 3.49
C LEU A 240 -12.86 -0.20 2.50
N ARG A 241 -14.08 0.03 3.00
CA ARG A 241 -15.20 0.58 2.22
C ARG A 241 -15.32 2.10 2.31
N HIS A 242 -14.22 2.78 2.65
CA HIS A 242 -14.21 4.20 2.98
C HIS A 242 -13.88 5.10 1.77
N ASN A 243 -14.26 6.38 1.90
CA ASN A 243 -14.21 7.39 0.86
C ASN A 243 -12.81 8.04 0.64
N SER A 244 -11.72 7.37 1.04
CA SER A 244 -10.34 7.86 0.89
C SER A 244 -9.61 7.04 -0.16
N ASP A 245 -8.81 7.66 -1.04
CA ASP A 245 -8.07 6.90 -2.05
C ASP A 245 -7.06 5.93 -1.38
N PRO A 246 -7.26 4.61 -1.54
CA PRO A 246 -6.37 3.62 -0.93
C PRO A 246 -4.91 3.71 -1.40
N MET A 247 -4.70 4.24 -2.60
CA MET A 247 -3.34 4.41 -3.12
C MET A 247 -2.54 5.39 -2.28
N GLU A 248 -3.15 6.48 -1.87
CA GLU A 248 -2.47 7.56 -1.15
C GLU A 248 -2.31 7.26 0.34
N SER A 249 -3.30 6.61 0.93
CA SER A 249 -3.31 6.31 2.37
C SER A 249 -2.47 5.09 2.77
N HIS A 250 -2.28 4.12 1.86
CA HIS A 250 -1.70 2.81 2.20
C HIS A 250 -0.70 2.28 1.16
N ILE A 251 -1.05 2.22 -0.12
CA ILE A 251 -0.21 1.52 -1.13
C ILE A 251 1.09 2.28 -1.42
N LEU A 252 1.01 3.54 -1.89
CA LEU A 252 2.21 4.33 -2.17
C LEU A 252 3.08 4.52 -0.93
N PRO A 253 2.56 4.95 0.24
CA PRO A 253 3.42 5.15 1.41
C PRO A 253 4.17 3.86 1.81
N THR A 254 3.52 2.69 1.81
CA THR A 254 4.23 1.43 2.10
C THR A 254 5.26 1.05 1.04
N ILE A 255 5.01 1.34 -0.24
CA ILE A 255 6.04 1.19 -1.29
C ILE A 255 7.23 2.14 -1.01
N LEU A 256 6.99 3.41 -0.67
CA LEU A 256 8.07 4.35 -0.37
C LEU A 256 8.92 3.88 0.83
N ILE A 257 8.27 3.45 1.91
CA ILE A 257 8.94 3.01 3.15
C ILE A 257 9.65 1.67 2.93
N TYR A 258 8.91 0.64 2.55
CA TYR A 258 9.33 -0.76 2.61
C TYR A 258 9.91 -1.26 1.29
N HIS A 259 9.58 -0.60 0.16
CA HIS A 259 10.16 -0.88 -1.15
C HIS A 259 11.18 0.17 -1.61
N LEU A 260 11.26 1.39 -1.09
CA LEU A 260 12.28 2.36 -1.52
C LEU A 260 13.21 2.80 -0.37
N GLY A 261 12.88 2.44 0.87
CA GLY A 261 13.65 2.86 2.05
C GLY A 261 13.57 4.35 2.34
N ILE A 262 12.55 5.04 1.81
CA ILE A 262 12.29 6.46 2.03
C ILE A 262 11.53 6.60 3.34
N ASP A 263 12.17 7.16 4.35
CA ASP A 263 11.56 7.40 5.66
C ASP A 263 10.59 8.60 5.60
N ILE A 264 9.37 8.32 5.14
CA ILE A 264 8.26 9.28 5.18
C ILE A 264 7.56 9.31 6.55
N ASN A 265 7.85 8.35 7.44
CA ASN A 265 7.19 8.23 8.75
C ASN A 265 7.98 8.85 9.91
N LYS A 266 9.10 9.54 9.61
CA LYS A 266 9.96 10.26 10.56
C LYS A 266 10.30 9.45 11.83
N GLY A 267 10.61 8.16 11.65
CA GLY A 267 11.06 7.30 12.74
C GLY A 267 9.98 6.55 13.53
N LEU A 268 8.67 6.61 13.17
CA LEU A 268 7.70 5.62 13.67
C LEU A 268 8.17 4.18 13.37
N ASN A 269 8.91 4.03 12.28
CA ASN A 269 9.43 2.77 11.78
C ASN A 269 10.93 2.60 12.11
N ALA A 270 11.46 3.34 13.09
CA ALA A 270 12.89 3.28 13.42
C ALA A 270 13.33 1.85 13.80
N GLY A 271 12.47 1.11 14.51
CA GLY A 271 12.68 -0.31 14.84
C GLY A 271 12.54 -1.25 13.63
N ASP A 272 11.83 -0.85 12.57
CA ASP A 272 11.68 -1.65 11.35
C ASP A 272 13.00 -1.76 10.62
N ARG A 273 13.80 -0.69 10.59
CA ARG A 273 15.07 -0.68 9.85
C ARG A 273 16.05 -1.72 10.36
N GLU A 274 16.16 -1.88 11.66
CA GLU A 274 17.00 -2.91 12.28
C GLU A 274 16.43 -4.31 12.06
N ARG A 275 15.10 -4.49 12.20
CA ARG A 275 14.42 -5.76 11.92
C ARG A 275 14.56 -6.18 10.45
N MET A 276 14.39 -5.26 9.51
CA MET A 276 14.57 -5.45 8.07
C MET A 276 16.02 -5.77 7.73
N ALA A 277 17.00 -5.08 8.32
CA ALA A 277 18.41 -5.38 8.11
C ALA A 277 18.82 -6.75 8.70
N ALA A 278 18.15 -7.20 9.75
CA ALA A 278 18.37 -8.49 10.39
C ALA A 278 17.59 -9.65 9.73
N ASP A 279 16.59 -9.35 8.89
CA ASP A 279 15.79 -10.35 8.18
C ASP A 279 16.61 -10.94 7.00
N PRO A 280 17.01 -12.22 7.05
CA PRO A 280 17.75 -12.85 5.95
C PRO A 280 16.92 -12.96 4.66
N ASP A 281 15.58 -12.87 4.77
CA ASP A 281 14.64 -12.91 3.67
C ASP A 281 14.27 -11.52 3.12
N TRP A 282 14.61 -10.45 3.83
CA TRP A 282 14.48 -9.08 3.31
C TRP A 282 15.29 -8.88 2.01
N ALA A 283 16.41 -9.60 1.90
CA ALA A 283 17.24 -9.65 0.69
C ALA A 283 16.97 -10.89 -0.17
N MET A 284 15.96 -11.72 0.12
CA MET A 284 15.63 -12.91 -0.69
C MET A 284 15.36 -12.47 -2.13
N THR A 285 16.41 -12.70 -2.90
CA THR A 285 16.64 -12.21 -4.24
C THR A 285 16.13 -13.30 -5.16
N TYR A 286 15.10 -13.00 -5.95
CA TYR A 286 14.98 -13.67 -7.24
C TYR A 286 16.20 -13.26 -8.07
N ALA A 287 17.21 -14.12 -8.11
CA ALA A 287 18.37 -14.07 -9.03
C ALA A 287 18.92 -12.66 -9.35
N GLY A 288 19.13 -11.83 -8.33
CA GLY A 288 19.86 -10.56 -8.45
C GLY A 288 19.13 -9.40 -9.13
N THR A 289 17.79 -9.31 -9.06
CA THR A 289 17.05 -8.17 -9.65
C THR A 289 15.93 -7.57 -8.78
N ILE A 290 15.97 -7.72 -7.45
CA ILE A 290 15.02 -7.07 -6.54
C ILE A 290 15.76 -6.58 -5.30
N HIS A 291 15.73 -5.27 -5.09
CA HIS A 291 15.84 -4.70 -3.76
C HIS A 291 14.41 -4.41 -3.29
N LEU A 292 14.11 -4.69 -2.01
CA LEU A 292 13.02 -4.08 -1.24
C LEU A 292 11.61 -4.70 -1.49
N GLY A 293 10.70 -4.64 -0.51
CA GLY A 293 9.60 -5.61 -0.29
C GLY A 293 8.51 -5.82 -1.37
N LEU A 294 8.40 -4.99 -2.41
CA LEU A 294 7.31 -5.05 -3.40
C LEU A 294 7.46 -6.25 -4.35
N ASP A 295 6.50 -7.17 -4.27
CA ASP A 295 6.17 -8.11 -5.34
C ASP A 295 4.78 -7.73 -5.87
N PRO A 296 4.67 -7.09 -7.05
CA PRO A 296 3.39 -6.60 -7.56
C PRO A 296 2.36 -7.73 -7.77
N ARG A 297 2.79 -8.96 -8.09
CA ARG A 297 1.86 -10.08 -8.22
C ARG A 297 1.25 -10.44 -6.87
N LYS A 298 2.05 -10.49 -5.81
CA LYS A 298 1.55 -10.74 -4.45
C LYS A 298 0.70 -9.57 -3.96
N LEU A 299 1.07 -8.33 -4.27
CA LEU A 299 0.28 -7.13 -3.94
C LEU A 299 -1.15 -7.24 -4.50
N PHE A 300 -1.30 -7.59 -5.78
CA PHE A 300 -2.62 -7.71 -6.39
C PHE A 300 -3.46 -8.84 -5.79
N VAL A 301 -2.83 -9.98 -5.46
CA VAL A 301 -3.52 -11.07 -4.73
C VAL A 301 -3.94 -10.62 -3.33
N ALA A 302 -3.10 -9.87 -2.62
CA ALA A 302 -3.42 -9.36 -1.29
C ALA A 302 -4.61 -8.39 -1.34
N TRP A 303 -4.64 -7.50 -2.34
CA TRP A 303 -5.77 -6.62 -2.61
C TRP A 303 -7.05 -7.41 -2.84
N GLU A 304 -7.04 -8.37 -3.78
CA GLU A 304 -8.21 -9.21 -4.07
C GLU A 304 -8.69 -9.95 -2.82
N ARG A 305 -7.78 -10.55 -2.05
CA ARG A 305 -8.13 -11.21 -0.78
C ARG A 305 -8.82 -10.25 0.20
N GLY A 306 -8.32 -9.01 0.32
CA GLY A 306 -8.95 -7.97 1.14
C GLY A 306 -10.38 -7.67 0.67
N ALA A 307 -10.60 -7.55 -0.64
CA ALA A 307 -11.92 -7.31 -1.22
C ALA A 307 -12.94 -8.44 -0.98
N THR A 308 -12.46 -9.65 -0.68
CA THR A 308 -13.34 -10.78 -0.29
C THR A 308 -13.69 -10.80 1.20
N MET A 309 -13.16 -9.90 2.02
CA MET A 309 -13.51 -9.81 3.43
C MET A 309 -14.97 -9.39 3.61
N ALA A 310 -15.69 -10.14 4.46
CA ALA A 310 -17.10 -9.87 4.76
C ALA A 310 -17.29 -8.82 5.88
N VAL A 311 -16.22 -8.45 6.58
CA VAL A 311 -16.22 -7.54 7.73
C VAL A 311 -15.16 -6.47 7.50
N ASP A 312 -15.53 -5.21 7.71
CA ASP A 312 -14.55 -4.13 7.83
C ASP A 312 -14.10 -4.05 9.29
N VAL A 313 -12.86 -4.47 9.57
CA VAL A 313 -12.25 -4.42 10.90
C VAL A 313 -12.14 -2.98 11.43
N TYR A 314 -12.13 -1.96 10.58
CA TYR A 314 -12.14 -0.55 10.99
C TYR A 314 -13.55 0.02 11.24
N ASP A 315 -14.60 -0.69 10.81
CA ASP A 315 -16.02 -0.38 11.10
C ASP A 315 -16.78 -1.69 11.44
N PRO A 316 -16.43 -2.34 12.57
CA PRO A 316 -16.85 -3.70 12.89
C PRO A 316 -18.30 -3.86 13.37
#